data_AF-A0A2N2TXI6-F1
#
_entry.id   AF-A0A2N2TXI6-F1
#
_cell.length_a   1.000
_cell.length_b   1.000
_cell.length_c   1.000
_cell.angle_alpha   90.00
_cell.angle_beta   90.00
_cell.angle_gamma   90.00
#
_symmetry.space_group_name_H-M   'P 1'
#
loop_
_entity.id
_entity.type
_entity.pdbx_description
1 polymer ?
#
loop_
_entity_poly.entity_id
_entity_poly.type
_entity_poly.pdbx_seq_one_letter_code
_entity_poly.pdbx_strand_id
1 'polypeptide(L)'
;GAVTLADVEHAVVDVSRLEADALADALYAGDGARFAQIVVDLKDAGEAVPAILWQVTSAVGLLLRLKSAIVQGDSLPGLMRTLWGRDKQRAPQIERALKRLDLARVEAALADLALVDRQAKGLERVGDPWDTLLRMGLTLAEPAGNGKRYGR
;
A
#
# COMPACT_ATOMS: atom_id res chain seq x y z
N GLY A 1 14.71 32.70 6.92
CA GLY A 1 15.47 32.12 8.04
C GLY A 1 16.30 31.00 7.50
N ALA A 2 17.54 30.83 7.97
CA ALA A 2 18.43 29.78 7.47
C ALA A 2 17.90 28.41 7.92
N VAL A 3 17.57 27.56 6.95
CA VAL A 3 17.21 26.16 7.19
C VAL A 3 18.48 25.43 7.61
N THR A 4 18.48 24.80 8.79
CA THR A 4 19.64 24.02 9.26
C THR A 4 19.60 22.59 8.70
N LEU A 5 20.75 21.90 8.62
CA LEU A 5 20.79 20.51 8.17
C LEU A 5 19.90 19.60 9.03
N ALA A 6 19.82 19.86 10.33
CA ALA A 6 18.92 19.15 11.24
C ALA A 6 17.44 19.43 10.93
N ASP A 7 17.08 20.66 10.52
CA ASP A 7 15.71 20.98 10.09
C ASP A 7 15.37 20.29 8.76
N VAL A 8 16.34 20.18 7.84
CA VAL A 8 16.16 19.41 6.59
C VAL A 8 15.97 17.93 6.91
N GLU A 9 16.84 17.32 7.71
CA GLU A 9 16.77 15.89 8.05
C GLU A 9 15.48 15.55 8.80
N HIS A 10 15.06 16.38 9.76
CA HIS A 10 13.83 16.16 10.52
C HIS A 10 12.58 16.36 9.64
N ALA A 11 12.57 17.37 8.77
CA ALA A 11 11.49 17.58 7.82
C ALA A 11 11.40 16.44 6.79
N VAL A 12 12.54 15.92 6.31
CA VAL A 12 12.58 14.79 5.38
C VAL A 12 12.02 13.51 6.02
N VAL A 13 12.41 13.19 7.25
CA VAL A 13 11.92 11.99 7.96
C VAL A 13 10.41 12.04 8.23
N ASP A 14 9.86 13.21 8.56
CA ASP A 14 8.43 13.37 8.79
C ASP A 14 7.63 13.32 7.48
N VAL A 15 8.17 13.86 6.38
CA VAL A 15 7.54 13.84 5.05
C VAL A 15 7.47 12.42 4.49
N SER A 16 8.55 11.63 4.55
CA SER A 16 8.55 10.25 4.03
C SER A 16 7.55 9.35 4.76
N ARG A 17 7.33 9.57 6.06
CA ARG A 17 6.30 8.87 6.83
C ARG A 17 4.89 9.27 6.43
N LEU A 18 4.63 10.56 6.26
CA LEU A 18 3.33 11.08 5.86
C LEU A 18 2.96 10.66 4.43
N GLU A 19 3.93 10.67 3.52
CA GLU A 19 3.74 10.24 2.13
C GLU A 19 3.58 8.73 2.02
N ALA A 20 4.33 7.94 2.80
CA ALA A 20 4.13 6.50 2.87
C ALA A 20 2.79 6.12 3.53
N ASP A 21 2.26 6.93 4.45
CA ASP A 21 0.89 6.81 4.94
C ASP A 21 -0.15 7.10 3.85
N ALA A 22 0.12 8.12 3.01
CA ALA A 22 -0.77 8.47 1.90
C ALA A 22 -0.85 7.36 0.83
N LEU A 23 0.21 6.55 0.66
CA LEU A 23 0.17 5.35 -0.20
C LEU A 23 -0.84 4.32 0.32
N ALA A 24 -0.86 4.06 1.63
CA ALA A 24 -1.83 3.14 2.24
C ALA A 24 -3.27 3.66 2.08
N ASP A 25 -3.48 4.97 2.27
CA ASP A 25 -4.78 5.61 2.09
C ASP A 25 -5.30 5.51 0.64
N ALA A 26 -4.43 5.79 -0.35
CA ALA A 26 -4.77 5.66 -1.75
C ALA A 26 -5.12 4.20 -2.14
N LEU A 27 -4.36 3.24 -1.61
CA LEU A 27 -4.61 1.80 -1.80
C LEU A 27 -5.98 1.41 -1.24
N TYR A 28 -6.30 1.77 0.01
CA TYR A 28 -7.59 1.45 0.60
C TYR A 28 -8.76 2.13 -0.13
N ALA A 29 -8.56 3.37 -0.56
CA ALA A 29 -9.56 4.12 -1.31
C ALA A 29 -9.85 3.53 -2.70
N GLY A 30 -8.93 2.74 -3.26
CA GLY A 30 -9.01 2.33 -4.67
C GLY A 30 -8.73 3.50 -5.61
N ASP A 31 -7.76 4.34 -5.24
CA ASP A 31 -7.33 5.51 -6.00
C ASP A 31 -5.92 5.27 -6.58
N GLY A 32 -5.87 4.49 -7.67
CA GLY A 32 -4.62 4.17 -8.34
C GLY A 32 -3.91 5.39 -8.93
N ALA A 33 -4.65 6.43 -9.34
CA ALA A 33 -4.05 7.65 -9.86
C ALA A 33 -3.28 8.39 -8.76
N ARG A 34 -3.88 8.54 -7.58
CA ARG A 34 -3.20 9.12 -6.42
C ARG A 34 -2.03 8.27 -5.96
N PHE A 35 -2.18 6.94 -5.92
CA PHE A 35 -1.08 6.04 -5.56
C PHE A 35 0.12 6.25 -6.49
N ALA A 36 -0.13 6.27 -7.81
CA ALA A 36 0.92 6.49 -8.81
C ALA A 36 1.59 7.86 -8.65
N GLN A 37 0.80 8.92 -8.41
CA GLN A 37 1.35 10.25 -8.19
C GLN A 37 2.31 10.28 -6.98
N ILE A 38 1.89 9.72 -5.84
CA ILE A 38 2.73 9.68 -4.63
C ILE A 38 4.02 8.88 -4.88
N VAL A 39 3.94 7.77 -5.62
CA VAL A 39 5.13 6.97 -6.00
C VAL A 39 6.10 7.80 -6.85
N VAL A 40 5.59 8.57 -7.82
CA VAL A 40 6.42 9.46 -8.65
C VAL A 40 7.04 10.56 -7.81
N ASP A 41 6.27 11.23 -6.95
CA ASP A 41 6.75 12.31 -6.10
C ASP A 41 7.87 11.84 -5.16
N LEU A 42 7.70 10.68 -4.53
CA LEU A 42 8.72 10.05 -3.67
C LEU A 42 10.00 9.69 -4.45
N LYS A 43 9.85 9.18 -5.67
CA LYS A 43 10.98 8.83 -6.53
C LYS A 43 11.74 10.09 -6.97
N ASP A 44 11.03 11.15 -7.35
CA ASP A 44 11.61 12.43 -7.78
C ASP A 44 12.28 13.18 -6.63
N ALA A 45 11.78 12.99 -5.39
CA ALA A 45 12.41 13.48 -4.17
C ALA A 45 13.71 12.72 -3.80
N GLY A 46 14.03 11.62 -4.50
CA GLY A 46 15.22 10.81 -4.23
C GLY A 46 15.09 9.90 -3.01
N GLU A 47 13.86 9.60 -2.58
CA GLU A 47 13.62 8.67 -1.47
C GLU A 47 14.10 7.24 -1.81
N ALA A 48 14.37 6.44 -0.80
CA ALA A 48 14.70 5.04 -0.97
C ALA A 48 13.45 4.16 -0.83
N VAL A 49 13.22 3.22 -1.77
CA VAL A 49 12.09 2.28 -1.70
C VAL A 49 11.97 1.57 -0.32
N PRO A 50 13.06 1.12 0.33
CA PRO A 50 12.97 0.49 1.65
C PRO A 50 12.33 1.39 2.73
N ALA A 51 12.48 2.72 2.63
CA ALA A 51 11.93 3.67 3.61
C ALA A 51 10.39 3.68 3.61
N ILE A 52 9.79 3.48 2.43
CA ILE A 52 8.33 3.51 2.25
C ILE A 52 7.70 2.11 2.26
N LEU A 53 8.48 1.08 1.95
CA LEU A 53 7.98 -0.29 1.73
C LEU A 53 7.28 -0.89 2.97
N TRP A 54 7.76 -0.56 4.16
CA TRP A 54 7.15 -1.02 5.42
C TRP A 54 5.68 -0.60 5.55
N GLN A 55 5.33 0.63 5.16
CA GLN A 55 3.94 1.12 5.30
C GLN A 55 3.00 0.38 4.36
N VAL A 56 3.41 0.19 3.10
CA VAL A 56 2.61 -0.53 2.11
C VAL A 56 2.46 -2.00 2.51
N THR A 57 3.55 -2.62 3.01
CA THR A 57 3.52 -3.99 3.54
C THR A 57 2.61 -4.12 4.74
N SER A 58 2.61 -3.15 5.66
CA SER A 58 1.69 -3.15 6.81
C SER A 58 0.24 -3.07 6.37
N ALA A 59 -0.07 -2.23 5.37
CA ALA A 59 -1.42 -2.08 4.85
C ALA A 59 -1.92 -3.35 4.13
N VAL A 60 -1.10 -3.94 3.27
CA VAL A 60 -1.43 -5.20 2.58
C VAL A 60 -1.55 -6.36 3.58
N GLY A 61 -0.67 -6.42 4.59
CA GLY A 61 -0.74 -7.41 5.66
C GLY A 61 -2.02 -7.33 6.48
N LEU A 62 -2.52 -6.12 6.76
CA LEU A 62 -3.83 -5.94 7.40
C LEU A 62 -4.96 -6.49 6.53
N LEU A 63 -4.98 -6.15 5.24
CA LEU A 63 -5.99 -6.68 4.31
C LEU A 63 -5.93 -8.20 4.22
N LEU A 64 -4.73 -8.78 4.20
CA LEU A 64 -4.54 -10.23 4.15
C LEU A 64 -5.16 -10.88 5.39
N ARG A 65 -4.80 -10.39 6.59
CA ARG A 65 -5.33 -10.92 7.85
C ARG A 65 -6.86 -10.87 7.88
N LEU A 66 -7.45 -9.74 7.50
CA LEU A 66 -8.91 -9.55 7.49
C LEU A 66 -9.58 -10.42 6.42
N LYS A 67 -9.01 -10.51 5.21
CA LYS A 67 -9.54 -11.35 4.13
C LYS A 67 -9.51 -12.83 4.45
N SER A 68 -8.40 -13.32 5.01
CA SER A 68 -8.28 -14.71 5.42
C SER A 68 -9.32 -15.07 6.47
N ALA A 69 -9.56 -14.19 7.44
CA ALA A 69 -10.59 -14.40 8.46
C ALA A 69 -12.02 -14.43 7.87
N ILE A 70 -12.33 -13.53 6.93
CA ILE A 70 -13.61 -13.54 6.20
C ILE A 70 -13.81 -14.86 5.45
N VAL A 71 -12.77 -15.36 4.76
CA VAL A 71 -12.82 -16.64 4.03
C VAL A 71 -13.02 -17.82 5.00
N GLN A 72 -12.51 -17.71 6.24
CA GLN A 72 -12.71 -18.71 7.30
C GLN A 72 -14.10 -18.63 7.97
N GLY A 73 -14.93 -17.65 7.62
CA GLY A 73 -16.32 -17.51 8.09
C GLY A 73 -16.53 -16.42 9.14
N ASP A 74 -15.51 -15.65 9.50
CA ASP A 74 -15.67 -14.53 10.43
C ASP A 74 -16.51 -13.40 9.81
N SER A 75 -17.37 -12.79 10.63
CA SER A 75 -18.20 -11.68 10.17
C SER A 75 -17.38 -10.40 9.98
N LEU A 76 -17.52 -9.77 8.81
CA LEU A 76 -16.88 -8.48 8.51
C LEU A 76 -17.18 -7.43 9.61
N PRO A 77 -18.42 -7.22 10.09
CA PRO A 77 -18.68 -6.27 11.18
C PRO A 77 -17.95 -6.61 12.48
N GLY A 78 -17.73 -7.90 12.78
CA GLY A 78 -16.95 -8.33 13.95
C GLY A 78 -15.49 -7.94 13.79
N LEU A 79 -14.90 -8.27 12.65
CA LEU A 79 -13.50 -7.95 12.33
C LEU A 79 -13.24 -6.44 12.32
N MET A 80 -14.14 -5.63 11.76
CA MET A 80 -14.02 -4.16 11.75
C MET A 80 -14.04 -3.54 13.16
N ARG A 81 -14.63 -4.21 14.15
CA ARG A 81 -14.57 -3.76 15.55
C ARG A 81 -13.21 -4.00 16.20
N THR A 82 -12.41 -4.94 15.68
CA THR A 82 -11.06 -5.24 16.18
C THR A 82 -10.01 -4.20 15.76
N LEU A 83 -10.33 -3.32 14.80
CA LEU A 83 -9.43 -2.26 14.37
C LEU A 83 -9.22 -1.24 15.49
N TRP A 84 -8.00 -0.73 15.61
CA TRP A 84 -7.58 0.25 16.60
C TRP A 84 -6.58 1.24 15.97
N GLY A 85 -6.27 2.32 16.70
CA GLY A 85 -5.30 3.32 16.23
C GLY A 85 -5.68 3.92 14.86
N ARG A 86 -4.68 4.03 13.96
CA ARG A 86 -4.88 4.60 12.61
C ARG A 86 -5.78 3.76 11.73
N ASP A 87 -5.78 2.44 11.87
CA ASP A 87 -6.65 1.56 11.09
C ASP A 87 -8.13 1.80 11.43
N LYS A 88 -8.43 2.18 12.68
CA LYS A 88 -9.80 2.55 13.05
C LYS A 88 -10.28 3.80 12.33
N GLN A 89 -9.40 4.79 12.12
CA GLN A 89 -9.72 6.01 11.37
C GLN A 89 -9.92 5.72 9.88
N ARG A 90 -9.26 4.69 9.35
CA ARG A 90 -9.36 4.20 7.96
C ARG A 90 -10.44 3.14 7.76
N ALA A 91 -11.25 2.84 8.77
CA ALA A 91 -12.19 1.71 8.75
C ALA A 91 -13.15 1.73 7.53
N PRO A 92 -13.76 2.86 7.13
CA PRO A 92 -14.61 2.89 5.94
C PRO A 92 -13.87 2.52 4.65
N GLN A 93 -12.62 2.96 4.49
CA GLN A 93 -11.78 2.68 3.33
C GLN A 93 -11.31 1.22 3.34
N ILE A 94 -10.89 0.71 4.50
CA ILE A 94 -10.54 -0.70 4.68
C ILE A 94 -11.73 -1.59 4.32
N GLU A 95 -12.94 -1.27 4.79
CA GLU A 95 -14.15 -2.04 4.47
C GLU A 95 -14.41 -2.06 2.95
N ARG A 96 -14.25 -0.93 2.27
CA ARG A 96 -14.37 -0.84 0.81
C ARG A 96 -13.31 -1.68 0.09
N ALA A 97 -12.06 -1.60 0.52
CA ALA A 97 -10.97 -2.43 -0.02
C ALA A 97 -11.27 -3.93 0.16
N LEU A 98 -11.77 -4.32 1.33
CA LEU A 98 -12.19 -5.70 1.62
C LEU A 98 -13.40 -6.15 0.80
N LYS A 99 -14.23 -5.25 0.28
CA LYS A 99 -15.31 -5.61 -0.66
C LYS A 99 -14.81 -5.70 -2.10
N ARG A 100 -13.80 -4.91 -2.43
CA ARG A 100 -13.27 -4.72 -3.79
C ARG A 100 -12.24 -5.78 -4.19
N LEU A 101 -11.37 -6.18 -3.27
CA LEU A 101 -10.28 -7.13 -3.51
C LEU A 101 -10.72 -8.54 -3.16
N ASP A 102 -10.19 -9.56 -3.83
CA ASP A 102 -10.29 -10.96 -3.39
C ASP A 102 -9.01 -11.37 -2.63
N LEU A 103 -9.02 -12.54 -1.98
CA LEU A 103 -7.87 -13.01 -1.20
C LEU A 103 -6.62 -13.22 -2.09
N ALA A 104 -6.80 -13.82 -3.27
CA ALA A 104 -5.72 -14.13 -4.19
C ALA A 104 -4.95 -12.88 -4.65
N ARG A 105 -5.65 -11.77 -4.92
CA ARG A 105 -5.01 -10.48 -5.25
C ARG A 105 -4.18 -9.93 -4.10
N VAL A 106 -4.66 -10.06 -2.87
CA VAL A 106 -3.95 -9.58 -1.68
C VAL A 106 -2.71 -10.44 -1.40
N GLU A 107 -2.79 -11.75 -1.60
CA GLU A 107 -1.65 -12.66 -1.49
C GLU A 107 -0.60 -12.39 -2.58
N ALA A 108 -1.03 -12.20 -3.82
CA ALA A 108 -0.14 -11.82 -4.92
C ALA A 108 0.59 -10.51 -4.64
N ALA A 109 -0.11 -9.51 -4.11
CA ALA A 109 0.51 -8.24 -3.73
C ALA A 109 1.54 -8.38 -2.60
N LEU A 110 1.33 -9.28 -1.63
CA LEU A 110 2.35 -9.55 -0.61
C LEU A 110 3.60 -10.20 -1.22
N ALA A 111 3.43 -11.09 -2.20
CA ALA A 111 4.55 -11.67 -2.94
C ALA A 111 5.31 -10.61 -3.76
N ASP A 112 4.58 -9.69 -4.41
CA ASP A 112 5.17 -8.55 -5.14
C ASP A 112 5.95 -7.64 -4.19
N LEU A 113 5.43 -7.34 -2.98
CA LEU A 113 6.16 -6.55 -1.98
C LEU A 113 7.46 -7.22 -1.53
N ALA A 114 7.46 -8.55 -1.39
CA ALA A 114 8.68 -9.31 -1.12
C ALA A 114 9.67 -9.27 -2.29
N LEU A 115 9.17 -9.20 -3.54
CA LEU A 115 10.01 -8.97 -4.72
C LEU A 115 10.60 -7.56 -4.72
N VAL A 116 9.80 -6.53 -4.41
CA VAL A 116 10.27 -5.14 -4.28
C VAL A 116 11.39 -5.04 -3.23
N ASP A 117 11.25 -5.68 -2.07
CA ASP A 117 12.29 -5.72 -1.04
C ASP A 117 13.62 -6.30 -1.56
N ARG A 118 13.55 -7.42 -2.29
CA ARG A 118 14.74 -8.05 -2.87
C ARG A 118 15.38 -7.19 -3.96
N GLN A 119 14.57 -6.57 -4.83
CA GLN A 119 15.04 -5.66 -5.87
C GLN A 119 15.72 -4.42 -5.25
N ALA A 120 15.10 -3.81 -4.23
CA ALA A 120 15.65 -2.65 -3.54
C ALA A 120 16.97 -2.96 -2.80
N LYS A 121 17.16 -4.21 -2.35
CA LYS A 121 18.39 -4.69 -1.72
C LYS A 121 19.45 -5.21 -2.72
N GLY A 122 19.15 -5.18 -4.03
CA GLY A 122 20.03 -5.73 -5.07
C GLY A 122 20.16 -7.26 -5.06
N LEU A 123 19.26 -7.95 -4.35
CA LEU A 123 19.21 -9.42 -4.27
C LEU A 123 18.46 -10.04 -5.46
N GLU A 124 17.67 -9.23 -6.16
CA GLU A 124 17.06 -9.57 -7.44
C GLU A 124 17.66 -8.68 -8.53
N ARG A 125 18.05 -9.29 -9.66
CA ARG A 125 18.74 -8.58 -10.76
C ARG A 125 17.78 -8.08 -11.82
N VAL A 126 16.57 -8.64 -11.87
CA VAL A 126 15.57 -8.33 -12.89
C VAL A 126 14.50 -7.40 -12.32
N GLY A 127 14.25 -6.31 -13.05
CA GLY A 127 13.21 -5.34 -12.73
C GLY A 127 13.67 -4.21 -11.81
N ASP A 128 12.86 -3.16 -11.76
CA ASP A 128 13.09 -1.97 -10.94
C ASP A 128 12.09 -1.97 -9.76
N PRO A 129 12.54 -1.71 -8.52
CA PRO A 129 11.67 -1.78 -7.35
C PRO A 129 10.54 -0.75 -7.38
N TRP A 130 10.73 0.42 -8.00
CA TRP A 130 9.67 1.43 -8.16
C TRP A 130 8.62 0.96 -9.16
N ASP A 131 9.05 0.40 -10.29
CA ASP A 131 8.13 -0.11 -11.32
C ASP A 131 7.29 -1.28 -10.79
N THR A 132 7.90 -2.19 -10.03
CA THR A 132 7.19 -3.30 -9.38
C THR A 132 6.19 -2.79 -8.33
N LEU A 133 6.61 -1.85 -7.47
CA LEU A 133 5.75 -1.24 -6.46
C LEU A 133 4.54 -0.52 -7.10
N LEU A 134 4.79 0.25 -8.16
CA LEU A 134 3.77 0.97 -8.90
C LEU A 134 2.75 0.01 -9.52
N ARG A 135 3.22 -1.03 -10.20
CA ARG A 135 2.35 -2.03 -10.84
C ARG A 135 1.46 -2.75 -9.82
N MET A 136 2.03 -3.18 -8.71
CA MET A 136 1.30 -3.82 -7.62
C MET A 136 0.26 -2.86 -7.03
N GLY A 137 0.67 -1.63 -6.72
CA GLY A 137 -0.20 -0.62 -6.15
C GLY A 137 -1.36 -0.25 -7.07
N LEU A 138 -1.12 -0.08 -8.36
CA LEU A 138 -2.16 0.15 -9.36
C LEU A 138 -3.17 -1.01 -9.41
N THR A 139 -2.69 -2.25 -9.34
CA THR A 139 -3.54 -3.45 -9.33
C THR A 139 -4.42 -3.50 -8.07
N LEU A 140 -3.85 -3.19 -6.91
CA LEU A 140 -4.59 -3.16 -5.64
C LEU A 140 -5.47 -1.91 -5.48
N ALA A 141 -5.17 -0.84 -6.18
CA ALA A 141 -5.93 0.41 -6.14
C ALA A 141 -6.85 0.58 -7.36
N GLU A 142 -7.05 -0.46 -8.19
CA GLU A 142 -8.06 -0.42 -9.25
C GLU A 142 -9.42 -0.15 -8.61
N PRO A 143 -10.20 0.86 -9.06
CA PRO A 143 -11.54 1.10 -8.56
C PRO A 143 -12.40 -0.14 -8.79
N ALA A 144 -13.44 -0.34 -7.97
CA ALA A 144 -14.34 -1.46 -8.13
C ALA A 144 -14.93 -1.43 -9.55
N GLY A 145 -14.46 -2.33 -10.41
CA GLY A 145 -14.93 -2.37 -11.79
C GLY A 145 -16.43 -2.65 -11.79
N ASN A 146 -17.22 -1.83 -12.48
CA ASN A 146 -18.56 -2.23 -12.88
C ASN A 146 -18.42 -3.54 -13.64
N GLY A 147 -18.90 -4.65 -13.06
CA GLY A 147 -18.58 -6.01 -13.48
C GLY A 147 -18.58 -6.19 -14.99
N LYS A 148 -17.39 -6.20 -15.59
CA LYS A 148 -17.08 -6.64 -16.96
C LYS A 148 -15.57 -6.57 -17.16
N ARG A 149 -14.86 -7.61 -16.73
CA ARG A 149 -13.65 -8.04 -17.45
C ARG A 149 -13.82 -9.50 -17.79
N TYR A 150 -13.98 -9.71 -19.09
CA TYR A 150 -14.17 -10.97 -19.79
C TYR A 150 -13.05 -11.95 -19.44
N GLY A 151 -13.45 -13.21 -19.29
CA GLY A 151 -12.51 -14.32 -19.34
C GLY A 151 -11.70 -14.28 -20.64
N ARG A 152 -10.43 -14.66 -20.50
CA ARG A 152 -9.67 -15.35 -21.53
C ARG A 152 -8.86 -16.42 -20.83
#